data_AF-A0A4S4EEB5-F1
#
_entry.id   AF-A0A4S4EEB5-F1
#
_cell.length_a   1.000
_cell.length_b   1.000
_cell.length_c   1.000
_cell.angle_alpha   90.00
_cell.angle_beta   90.00
_cell.angle_gamma   90.00
#
_symmetry.space_group_name_H-M   'P 1'
#
loop_
_entity.id
_entity.type
_entity.pdbx_description
1 polymer ?
#
loop_
_entity_poly.entity_id
_entity_poly.type
_entity_poly.pdbx_seq_one_letter_code
_entity_poly.pdbx_strand_id
1 'polypeptide(L)'
;MTSSSSSSEVIVNFVMVVVLVMGTSSAQLCTDFYEETCPNVHKIVRSVVASAVSKEKRVGASLLRLHFHDCFVQGCDGSILLNDTSSFTGEKTARSNNGSVRGYNVIDDIKSKVEAACPDVVSCADIVAIAARDSTVILGGPTWGVKLGRRDSRTANISLAIGLPNRNSSLQTLISKFNNVGLSTKDLVALSGSHTIGQARCTVFKHRIYSDANIDSSFAMTRQVRCPNTTSPADNNLAPLDLQSPTVFDNNYYKNLIMQKGLLHSDQELYNGGSTDSLVKQYIRDPQSFYSDFGVAMVKMGDIRSHTIGQARCTVFKARIYGDANIDSSFAMTRQVRCPNTTSPSPADNNLAPLDLQSPTFFDNNYYKNLIMQKGLLHSDQELYNGGSTDSLVKQYIRDPQSFYSDFGVAMVKMGDISPLIGSNGEIRKNCRMVNN
;
A
#
# COMPACT_ATOMS: atom_id res chain seq x y z
N MET A 1 -36.48 57.54 60.76
CA MET A 1 -37.25 57.78 59.52
C MET A 1 -36.41 58.74 58.70
N THR A 2 -35.80 58.45 57.55
CA THR A 2 -35.86 57.34 56.59
C THR A 2 -34.55 57.40 55.79
N SER A 3 -33.86 56.26 55.62
CA SER A 3 -32.71 56.10 54.73
C SER A 3 -33.16 55.88 53.29
N SER A 4 -32.55 56.54 52.32
CA SER A 4 -32.68 56.21 50.89
C SER A 4 -31.31 55.88 50.31
N SER A 5 -30.98 54.59 50.25
CA SER A 5 -29.87 54.08 49.43
C SER A 5 -30.40 53.77 48.03
N SER A 6 -29.85 54.42 47.02
CA SER A 6 -30.06 54.06 45.61
C SER A 6 -29.13 52.90 45.27
N SER A 7 -29.69 51.71 45.07
CA SER A 7 -29.00 50.54 44.55
C SER A 7 -29.07 50.58 43.03
N SER A 8 -27.95 50.85 42.35
CA SER A 8 -27.86 50.67 40.90
C SER A 8 -27.56 49.18 40.62
N GLU A 9 -28.57 48.45 40.17
CA GLU A 9 -28.39 47.07 39.70
C GLU A 9 -27.63 47.06 38.37
N VAL A 10 -26.41 46.54 38.39
CA VAL A 10 -25.66 46.22 37.17
C VAL A 10 -26.20 44.89 36.64
N ILE A 11 -27.15 44.96 35.70
CA ILE A 11 -27.63 43.81 34.94
C ILE A 11 -26.49 43.39 33.98
N VAL A 12 -25.72 42.38 34.39
CA VAL A 12 -24.75 41.71 33.52
C VAL A 12 -25.52 40.76 32.60
N ASN A 13 -25.83 41.22 31.39
CA ASN A 13 -26.37 40.38 30.32
C ASN A 13 -25.32 39.35 29.89
N PHE A 14 -25.50 38.10 30.32
CA PHE A 14 -24.71 36.97 29.84
C PHE A 14 -25.27 36.51 28.48
N VAL A 15 -24.76 37.08 27.39
CA VAL A 15 -25.02 36.56 26.05
C VAL A 15 -24.28 35.24 25.92
N MET A 16 -25.00 34.13 26.11
CA MET A 16 -24.49 32.79 25.86
C MET A 16 -24.38 32.59 24.34
N VAL A 17 -23.22 32.95 23.78
CA VAL A 17 -22.86 32.57 22.41
C VAL A 17 -22.65 31.06 22.41
N VAL A 18 -23.68 30.31 22.02
CA VAL A 18 -23.54 28.90 21.65
C VAL A 18 -22.78 28.87 20.33
N VAL A 19 -21.45 28.87 20.42
CA VAL A 19 -20.60 28.46 19.31
C VAL A 19 -20.87 26.96 19.13
N LEU A 20 -21.72 26.62 18.17
CA LEU A 20 -21.74 25.30 17.56
C LEU A 20 -20.35 25.07 16.97
N VAL A 21 -19.45 24.51 17.77
CA VAL A 21 -18.22 23.91 17.28
C VAL A 21 -18.68 22.70 16.48
N MET A 22 -18.97 22.91 15.19
CA MET A 22 -19.00 21.81 14.23
C MET A 22 -17.57 21.27 14.19
N GLY A 23 -17.31 20.25 15.00
CA GLY A 23 -16.07 19.49 14.92
C GLY A 23 -15.98 18.91 13.51
N THR A 24 -14.89 19.22 12.80
CA THR A 24 -14.57 18.52 11.56
C THR A 24 -14.23 17.07 11.93
N SER A 25 -15.17 16.16 11.79
CA SER A 25 -14.90 14.72 11.86
C SER A 25 -14.08 14.32 10.63
N SER A 26 -12.81 13.95 10.84
CA SER A 26 -11.96 13.40 9.79
C SER A 26 -12.05 11.87 9.77
N ALA A 27 -12.10 11.30 8.58
CA ALA A 27 -12.38 9.90 8.31
C ALA A 27 -11.08 9.09 8.19
N GLN A 28 -10.60 8.47 9.27
CA GLN A 28 -9.52 7.48 9.18
C GLN A 28 -10.03 6.20 8.50
N LEU A 29 -9.18 5.47 7.77
CA LEU A 29 -9.62 4.19 7.19
C LEU A 29 -9.99 3.22 8.31
N CYS A 30 -11.25 2.77 8.35
CA CYS A 30 -11.77 1.87 9.37
C CYS A 30 -12.61 0.75 8.75
N THR A 31 -12.78 -0.36 9.47
CA THR A 31 -13.47 -1.54 8.93
C THR A 31 -14.99 -1.38 8.88
N ASP A 32 -15.53 -0.42 9.62
CA ASP A 32 -16.94 -0.11 9.83
C ASP A 32 -17.37 1.20 9.14
N PHE A 33 -16.53 1.78 8.26
CA PHE A 33 -16.73 3.10 7.64
C PHE A 33 -18.11 3.32 7.01
N TYR A 34 -18.69 2.27 6.42
CA TYR A 34 -19.99 2.33 5.74
C TYR A 34 -21.13 1.69 6.52
N GLU A 35 -20.94 1.34 7.80
CA GLU A 35 -21.95 0.62 8.58
C GLU A 35 -23.27 1.38 8.71
N GLU A 36 -23.21 2.71 8.84
CA GLU A 36 -24.39 3.58 8.90
C GLU A 36 -24.84 4.11 7.52
N THR A 37 -23.89 4.44 6.64
CA THR A 37 -24.15 5.16 5.38
C THR A 37 -24.43 4.25 4.19
N CYS A 38 -23.89 3.03 4.18
CA CYS A 38 -24.23 1.99 3.22
C CYS A 38 -24.15 0.59 3.84
N PRO A 39 -25.07 0.23 4.76
CA PRO A 39 -24.98 -0.99 5.58
C PRO A 39 -24.90 -2.31 4.78
N ASN A 40 -25.37 -2.29 3.52
CA ASN A 40 -25.39 -3.46 2.64
C ASN A 40 -24.20 -3.56 1.67
N VAL A 41 -23.22 -2.63 1.71
CA VAL A 41 -22.10 -2.58 0.75
C VAL A 41 -21.37 -3.93 0.65
N HIS A 42 -20.99 -4.52 1.78
CA HIS A 42 -20.29 -5.81 1.79
C HIS A 42 -21.12 -6.94 1.19
N LYS A 43 -22.44 -6.97 1.45
CA LYS A 43 -23.33 -8.00 0.88
C LYS A 43 -23.48 -7.85 -0.64
N ILE A 44 -23.62 -6.61 -1.12
CA ILE A 44 -23.74 -6.30 -2.54
C ILE A 44 -22.46 -6.71 -3.28
N VAL A 45 -21.29 -6.26 -2.80
CA VAL A 45 -20.00 -6.60 -3.39
C VAL A 45 -19.82 -8.12 -3.40
N ARG A 46 -20.01 -8.79 -2.26
CA ARG A 46 -19.88 -10.25 -2.13
C ARG A 46 -20.76 -11.00 -3.10
N SER A 47 -22.02 -10.58 -3.27
CA SER A 47 -22.97 -11.22 -4.18
C SER A 47 -22.52 -11.14 -5.65
N VAL A 48 -22.08 -9.96 -6.10
CA VAL A 48 -21.60 -9.79 -7.48
C VAL A 48 -20.29 -10.55 -7.70
N VAL A 49 -19.34 -10.48 -6.78
CA VAL A 49 -18.08 -11.24 -6.86
C VAL A 49 -18.37 -12.75 -6.88
N ALA A 50 -19.23 -13.26 -6.00
CA ALA A 50 -19.62 -14.68 -5.99
C ALA A 50 -20.24 -15.11 -7.32
N SER A 51 -21.13 -14.30 -7.90
CA SER A 51 -21.71 -14.57 -9.22
C SER A 51 -20.68 -14.53 -10.35
N ALA A 52 -19.68 -13.65 -10.28
CA ALA A 52 -18.64 -13.58 -11.30
C ALA A 52 -17.66 -14.76 -11.19
N VAL A 53 -17.25 -15.11 -9.98
CA VAL A 53 -16.36 -16.24 -9.69
C VAL A 53 -17.02 -17.58 -10.02
N SER A 54 -18.34 -17.73 -9.81
CA SER A 54 -19.06 -18.95 -10.19
C SER A 54 -19.12 -19.16 -11.71
N LYS A 55 -19.17 -18.08 -12.49
CA LYS A 55 -19.09 -18.12 -13.96
C LYS A 55 -17.68 -18.41 -14.46
N GLU A 56 -16.68 -17.78 -13.84
CA GLU A 56 -15.27 -17.97 -14.18
C GLU A 56 -14.38 -17.76 -12.95
N LYS A 57 -13.86 -18.85 -12.36
CA LYS A 57 -13.08 -18.78 -11.12
C LYS A 57 -11.87 -17.85 -11.19
N ARG A 58 -11.23 -17.73 -12.37
CA ARG A 58 -10.08 -16.84 -12.60
C ARG A 58 -10.39 -15.36 -12.38
N VAL A 59 -11.66 -14.94 -12.45
CA VAL A 59 -12.04 -13.56 -12.11
C VAL A 59 -11.63 -13.21 -10.69
N GLY A 60 -11.69 -14.15 -9.74
CA GLY A 60 -11.25 -13.88 -8.37
C GLY A 60 -9.77 -13.50 -8.29
N ALA A 61 -8.90 -14.25 -8.98
CA ALA A 61 -7.48 -13.88 -9.11
C ALA A 61 -7.29 -12.54 -9.84
N SER A 62 -8.16 -12.23 -10.80
CA SER A 62 -8.09 -10.99 -11.56
C SER A 62 -8.41 -9.75 -10.71
N LEU A 63 -9.43 -9.84 -9.85
CA LEU A 63 -9.82 -8.77 -8.93
C LEU A 63 -8.79 -8.56 -7.82
N LEU A 64 -8.21 -9.65 -7.30
CA LEU A 64 -7.07 -9.58 -6.37
C LEU A 64 -5.88 -8.85 -7.01
N ARG A 65 -5.52 -9.22 -8.25
CA ARG A 65 -4.45 -8.55 -9.00
C ARG A 65 -4.79 -7.08 -9.31
N LEU A 66 -6.04 -6.76 -9.61
CA LEU A 66 -6.50 -5.39 -9.85
C LEU A 66 -6.23 -4.49 -8.63
N HIS A 67 -6.50 -4.98 -7.42
CA HIS A 67 -6.22 -4.24 -6.19
C HIS A 67 -4.72 -4.02 -5.95
N PHE A 68 -3.87 -5.04 -6.16
CA PHE A 68 -2.42 -4.87 -6.08
C PHE A 68 -1.94 -3.78 -7.06
N HIS A 69 -2.43 -3.82 -8.30
CA HIS A 69 -2.03 -2.87 -9.33
C HIS A 69 -2.54 -1.44 -9.06
N ASP A 70 -3.68 -1.28 -8.39
CA ASP A 70 -4.13 0.01 -7.86
C ASP A 70 -3.15 0.50 -6.78
N CYS A 71 -2.99 -0.25 -5.70
CA CYS A 71 -2.22 0.17 -4.54
C CYS A 71 -0.74 0.49 -4.82
N PHE A 72 -0.10 -0.23 -5.74
CA PHE A 72 1.31 -0.01 -6.07
C PHE A 72 1.54 1.18 -7.01
N VAL A 73 0.49 1.77 -7.57
CA VAL A 73 0.55 2.94 -8.44
C VAL A 73 -0.20 4.08 -7.78
N GLN A 74 0.51 5.10 -7.33
CA GLN A 74 -0.04 6.27 -6.64
C GLN A 74 -0.90 6.03 -5.38
N GLY A 75 -1.07 4.78 -4.93
CA GLY A 75 -1.82 4.41 -3.72
C GLY A 75 -3.12 3.70 -4.10
N CYS A 76 -3.86 3.18 -3.12
CA CYS A 76 -5.14 2.54 -3.39
C CYS A 76 -6.24 3.60 -3.62
N ASP A 77 -6.28 4.22 -4.79
CA ASP A 77 -7.13 5.38 -5.07
C ASP A 77 -8.07 5.17 -6.28
N GLY A 78 -8.15 3.94 -6.78
CA GLY A 78 -8.95 3.56 -7.94
C GLY A 78 -8.48 4.21 -9.25
N SER A 79 -7.27 4.77 -9.31
CA SER A 79 -6.70 5.39 -10.52
C SER A 79 -6.59 4.41 -11.68
N ILE A 80 -6.28 3.13 -11.39
CA ILE A 80 -6.23 2.07 -12.40
C ILE A 80 -7.56 1.87 -13.16
N LEU A 81 -8.68 2.30 -12.58
CA LEU A 81 -10.01 2.14 -13.15
C LEU A 81 -10.32 3.21 -14.22
N LEU A 82 -9.59 4.33 -14.23
CA LEU A 82 -9.80 5.44 -15.16
C LEU A 82 -9.46 5.03 -16.61
N ASN A 83 -10.26 5.51 -17.54
CA ASN A 83 -9.95 5.49 -18.97
C ASN A 83 -9.06 6.70 -19.33
N ASP A 84 -8.44 6.62 -20.50
CA ASP A 84 -7.75 7.77 -21.10
C ASP A 84 -8.73 8.93 -21.30
N THR A 85 -8.24 10.15 -21.13
CA THR A 85 -8.96 11.39 -21.41
C THR A 85 -8.12 12.29 -22.31
N SER A 86 -8.65 13.45 -22.71
CA SER A 86 -7.86 14.45 -23.43
C SER A 86 -6.75 15.08 -22.59
N SER A 87 -6.85 15.03 -21.25
CA SER A 87 -5.92 15.68 -20.33
C SER A 87 -4.91 14.72 -19.68
N PHE A 88 -5.18 13.41 -19.68
CA PHE A 88 -4.24 12.40 -19.17
C PHE A 88 -4.41 11.03 -19.81
N THR A 89 -3.35 10.22 -19.79
CA THR A 89 -3.37 8.80 -20.16
C THR A 89 -3.60 7.94 -18.93
N GLY A 90 -4.60 7.06 -18.99
CA GLY A 90 -4.92 6.10 -17.94
C GLY A 90 -3.88 4.99 -17.83
N GLU A 91 -3.93 4.25 -16.72
CA GLU A 91 -2.92 3.22 -16.44
C GLU A 91 -3.14 1.92 -17.21
N LYS A 92 -4.34 1.72 -17.77
CA LYS A 92 -4.72 0.46 -18.44
C LYS A 92 -3.85 0.15 -19.65
N THR A 93 -3.28 1.18 -20.28
CA THR A 93 -2.41 1.05 -21.45
C THR A 93 -0.93 0.81 -21.07
N ALA A 94 -0.57 0.90 -19.79
CA ALA A 94 0.77 0.57 -19.31
C ALA A 94 1.14 -0.89 -19.61
N ARG A 95 2.42 -1.17 -19.85
CA ARG A 95 2.93 -2.51 -20.23
C ARG A 95 2.45 -3.64 -19.31
N SER A 96 2.40 -3.41 -18.00
CA SER A 96 1.98 -4.42 -17.01
C SER A 96 0.46 -4.64 -16.95
N ASN A 97 -0.30 -3.70 -17.51
CA ASN A 97 -1.77 -3.65 -17.44
C ASN A 97 -2.41 -4.05 -18.77
N ASN A 98 -1.86 -3.59 -19.90
CA ASN A 98 -2.47 -3.69 -21.22
C ASN A 98 -2.68 -5.14 -21.67
N GLY A 99 -3.95 -5.48 -21.94
CA GLY A 99 -4.40 -6.84 -22.25
C GLY A 99 -4.10 -7.87 -21.15
N SER A 100 -3.84 -7.43 -19.92
CA SER A 100 -3.38 -8.27 -18.80
C SER A 100 -4.28 -8.14 -17.57
N VAL A 101 -4.40 -6.93 -17.01
CA VAL A 101 -5.33 -6.66 -15.90
C VAL A 101 -6.76 -6.74 -16.44
N ARG A 102 -7.66 -7.36 -15.67
CA ARG A 102 -9.05 -7.61 -16.06
C ARG A 102 -9.96 -7.66 -14.83
N GLY A 103 -11.25 -7.90 -15.05
CA GLY A 103 -12.26 -7.87 -13.99
C GLY A 103 -12.87 -6.49 -13.80
N TYR A 104 -12.48 -5.52 -14.63
CA TYR A 104 -12.97 -4.18 -14.50
C TYR A 104 -14.48 -4.04 -14.73
N ASN A 105 -15.09 -4.88 -15.58
CA ASN A 105 -16.54 -4.91 -15.78
C ASN A 105 -17.27 -5.38 -14.52
N VAL A 106 -16.66 -6.26 -13.74
CA VAL A 106 -17.21 -6.70 -12.45
C VAL A 106 -17.21 -5.55 -11.45
N ILE A 107 -16.18 -4.71 -11.46
CA ILE A 107 -16.16 -3.47 -10.66
C ILE A 107 -17.27 -2.52 -11.09
N ASP A 108 -17.51 -2.35 -12.39
CA ASP A 108 -18.61 -1.52 -12.91
C ASP A 108 -19.98 -2.08 -12.47
N ASP A 109 -20.18 -3.41 -12.54
CA ASP A 109 -21.41 -4.09 -12.10
C ASP A 109 -21.64 -3.92 -10.59
N ILE A 110 -20.58 -4.05 -9.78
CA ILE A 110 -20.63 -3.79 -8.34
C ILE A 110 -21.03 -2.33 -8.12
N LYS A 111 -20.32 -1.39 -8.76
CA LYS A 111 -20.55 0.03 -8.59
C LYS A 111 -21.98 0.42 -8.93
N SER A 112 -22.52 -0.08 -10.03
CA SER A 112 -23.91 0.18 -10.42
C SER A 112 -24.91 -0.26 -9.34
N LYS A 113 -24.72 -1.44 -8.75
CA LYS A 113 -25.61 -1.93 -7.68
C LYS A 113 -25.41 -1.19 -6.36
N VAL A 114 -24.18 -0.79 -6.06
CA VAL A 114 -23.87 0.01 -4.87
C VAL A 114 -24.48 1.40 -4.99
N GLU A 115 -24.33 2.08 -6.13
CA GLU A 115 -24.97 3.38 -6.39
C GLU A 115 -26.49 3.31 -6.35
N ALA A 116 -27.10 2.21 -6.80
CA ALA A 116 -28.54 2.01 -6.69
C ALA A 116 -29.02 1.86 -5.23
N ALA A 117 -28.16 1.39 -4.32
CA ALA A 117 -28.49 1.16 -2.92
C ALA A 117 -28.12 2.35 -2.02
N CYS A 118 -27.00 3.01 -2.29
CA CYS A 118 -26.46 4.12 -1.50
C CYS A 118 -25.73 5.11 -2.44
N PRO A 119 -26.48 6.00 -3.12
CA PRO A 119 -25.93 6.90 -4.12
C PRO A 119 -24.84 7.81 -3.56
N ASP A 120 -23.74 7.99 -4.30
CA ASP A 120 -22.64 8.90 -3.97
C ASP A 120 -21.93 8.64 -2.62
N VAL A 121 -22.04 7.42 -2.06
CA VAL A 121 -21.44 7.08 -0.76
C VAL A 121 -20.11 6.32 -0.89
N VAL A 122 -20.09 5.23 -1.68
CA VAL A 122 -18.99 4.26 -1.65
C VAL A 122 -18.02 4.48 -2.80
N SER A 123 -16.73 4.65 -2.52
CA SER A 123 -15.71 4.87 -3.56
C SER A 123 -15.44 3.62 -4.40
N CYS A 124 -14.95 3.82 -5.62
CA CYS A 124 -14.51 2.71 -6.45
C CYS A 124 -13.24 2.05 -5.88
N ALA A 125 -12.36 2.82 -5.24
CA ALA A 125 -11.19 2.30 -4.53
C ALA A 125 -11.57 1.27 -3.45
N ASP A 126 -12.58 1.57 -2.62
CA ASP A 126 -13.05 0.64 -1.60
C ASP A 126 -13.77 -0.57 -2.19
N ILE A 127 -14.51 -0.40 -3.29
CA ILE A 127 -15.09 -1.53 -4.02
C ILE A 127 -14.01 -2.49 -4.49
N VAL A 128 -12.88 -2.00 -5.03
CA VAL A 128 -11.75 -2.84 -5.44
C VAL A 128 -11.14 -3.59 -4.26
N ALA A 129 -10.96 -2.92 -3.11
CA ALA A 129 -10.42 -3.54 -1.90
C ALA A 129 -11.33 -4.64 -1.32
N ILE A 130 -12.64 -4.38 -1.22
CA ILE A 130 -13.62 -5.38 -0.77
C ILE A 130 -13.68 -6.55 -1.76
N ALA A 131 -13.69 -6.27 -3.06
CA ALA A 131 -13.75 -7.30 -4.10
C ALA A 131 -12.52 -8.21 -4.09
N ALA A 132 -11.33 -7.68 -3.81
CA ALA A 132 -10.12 -8.48 -3.64
C ALA A 132 -10.23 -9.44 -2.46
N ARG A 133 -10.69 -8.96 -1.28
CA ARG A 133 -10.92 -9.82 -0.11
C ARG A 133 -11.94 -10.89 -0.40
N ASP A 134 -13.09 -10.51 -0.95
CA ASP A 134 -14.16 -11.46 -1.21
C ASP A 134 -13.73 -12.52 -2.22
N SER A 135 -12.99 -12.13 -3.26
CA SER A 135 -12.42 -13.06 -4.25
C SER A 135 -11.52 -14.11 -3.60
N THR A 136 -10.59 -13.69 -2.73
CA THR A 136 -9.69 -14.61 -2.02
C THR A 136 -10.49 -15.60 -1.16
N VAL A 137 -11.46 -15.11 -0.39
CA VAL A 137 -12.28 -15.96 0.49
C VAL A 137 -13.16 -16.93 -0.32
N ILE A 138 -13.77 -16.50 -1.43
CA ILE A 138 -14.59 -17.40 -2.28
C ILE A 138 -13.74 -18.55 -2.84
N LEU A 139 -12.47 -18.28 -3.16
CA LEU A 139 -11.55 -19.28 -3.68
C LEU A 139 -10.88 -20.11 -2.58
N GLY A 140 -11.28 -19.97 -1.31
CA GLY A 140 -10.82 -20.81 -0.20
C GLY A 140 -9.68 -20.23 0.63
N GLY A 141 -9.28 -18.98 0.35
CA GLY A 141 -8.19 -18.30 1.06
C GLY A 141 -8.63 -17.61 2.35
N PRO A 142 -7.71 -16.94 3.05
CA PRO A 142 -8.00 -16.25 4.30
C PRO A 142 -8.90 -15.04 4.09
N THR A 143 -9.57 -14.64 5.18
CA THR A 143 -10.22 -13.34 5.32
C THR A 143 -9.33 -12.37 6.08
N TRP A 144 -9.61 -11.07 5.96
CA TRP A 144 -9.02 -10.01 6.77
C TRP A 144 -10.02 -8.85 6.90
N GLY A 145 -9.76 -7.97 7.88
CA GLY A 145 -10.49 -6.72 8.03
C GLY A 145 -10.08 -5.74 6.93
N VAL A 146 -10.96 -5.50 5.96
CA VAL A 146 -10.74 -4.48 4.93
C VAL A 146 -11.03 -3.12 5.56
N LYS A 147 -10.02 -2.29 5.77
CA LYS A 147 -10.24 -0.89 6.15
C LYS A 147 -10.80 -0.13 4.94
N LEU A 148 -11.76 0.76 5.16
CA LEU A 148 -12.56 1.46 4.16
C LEU A 148 -12.60 2.96 4.47
N GLY A 149 -13.08 3.78 3.54
CA GLY A 149 -13.04 5.24 3.60
C GLY A 149 -12.09 5.85 2.57
N ARG A 150 -11.57 5.06 1.63
CA ARG A 150 -10.75 5.58 0.53
C ARG A 150 -11.62 6.45 -0.36
N ARG A 151 -11.03 7.44 -1.01
CA ARG A 151 -11.67 8.22 -2.07
C ARG A 151 -10.99 7.98 -3.40
N ASP A 152 -11.73 8.28 -4.46
CA ASP A 152 -11.28 8.08 -5.82
C ASP A 152 -10.39 9.23 -6.29
N SER A 153 -9.30 8.88 -6.95
CA SER A 153 -8.43 9.84 -7.62
C SER A 153 -9.08 10.41 -8.87
N ARG A 154 -8.72 11.67 -9.15
CA ARG A 154 -9.11 12.42 -10.35
C ARG A 154 -8.06 12.33 -11.46
N THR A 155 -6.98 11.59 -11.23
CA THR A 155 -5.88 11.41 -12.18
C THR A 155 -5.35 9.97 -12.15
N ALA A 156 -4.60 9.61 -13.19
CA ALA A 156 -3.91 8.34 -13.33
C ALA A 156 -2.40 8.57 -13.57
N ASN A 157 -1.55 7.58 -13.27
CA ASN A 157 -0.11 7.72 -13.45
C ASN A 157 0.52 6.54 -14.19
N ILE A 158 0.48 6.62 -15.52
CA ILE A 158 1.07 5.62 -16.42
C ILE A 158 2.57 5.40 -16.17
N SER A 159 3.33 6.46 -15.84
CA SER A 159 4.77 6.37 -15.58
C SER A 159 5.08 5.50 -14.36
N LEU A 160 4.31 5.64 -13.28
CA LEU A 160 4.41 4.77 -12.11
C LEU A 160 3.93 3.35 -12.42
N ALA A 161 2.87 3.19 -13.23
CA ALA A 161 2.38 1.87 -13.64
C ALA A 161 3.39 1.07 -14.47
N ILE A 162 4.23 1.73 -15.28
CA ILE A 162 5.37 1.09 -15.98
C ILE A 162 6.43 0.58 -14.99
N GLY A 163 6.54 1.21 -13.82
CA GLY A 163 7.48 0.90 -12.76
C GLY A 163 7.09 -0.28 -11.85
N LEU A 164 5.97 -0.96 -12.09
CA LEU A 164 5.53 -2.12 -11.29
C LEU A 164 6.56 -3.27 -11.27
N PRO A 165 6.53 -4.15 -10.25
CA PRO A 165 7.37 -5.35 -10.21
C PRO A 165 7.30 -6.16 -11.51
N ASN A 166 8.47 -6.54 -12.03
CA ASN A 166 8.58 -7.20 -13.31
C ASN A 166 8.74 -8.71 -13.11
N ARG A 167 8.08 -9.49 -13.97
CA ARG A 167 8.19 -10.96 -14.06
C ARG A 167 9.62 -11.52 -14.12
N ASN A 168 10.59 -10.73 -14.58
CA ASN A 168 12.00 -11.11 -14.73
C ASN A 168 12.91 -10.41 -13.70
N SER A 169 12.34 -9.81 -12.64
CA SER A 169 13.12 -9.17 -11.58
C SER A 169 13.79 -10.20 -10.68
N SER A 170 15.03 -9.92 -10.27
CA SER A 170 15.74 -10.65 -9.21
C SER A 170 15.10 -10.43 -7.84
N LEU A 171 15.39 -11.31 -6.88
CA LEU A 171 14.92 -11.18 -5.49
C LEU A 171 15.24 -9.80 -4.89
N GLN A 172 16.47 -9.31 -5.05
CA GLN A 172 16.87 -7.99 -4.52
C GLN A 172 16.04 -6.84 -5.11
N THR A 173 15.73 -6.91 -6.41
CA THR A 173 14.88 -5.91 -7.08
C THR A 173 13.45 -5.94 -6.54
N LEU A 174 12.91 -7.13 -6.30
CA LEU A 174 11.57 -7.31 -5.72
C LEU A 174 11.51 -6.73 -4.30
N ILE A 175 12.48 -7.07 -3.46
CA ILE A 175 12.59 -6.54 -2.09
C ILE A 175 12.65 -5.01 -2.11
N SER A 176 13.50 -4.41 -2.96
CA SER A 176 13.59 -2.96 -3.07
C SER A 176 12.27 -2.31 -3.51
N LYS A 177 11.55 -2.91 -4.47
CA LYS A 177 10.26 -2.37 -4.93
C LYS A 177 9.16 -2.44 -3.86
N PHE A 178 9.11 -3.52 -3.08
CA PHE A 178 8.14 -3.66 -1.98
C PHE A 178 8.48 -2.70 -0.83
N ASN A 179 9.76 -2.60 -0.47
CA ASN A 179 10.21 -1.65 0.57
C ASN A 179 9.87 -0.20 0.20
N ASN A 180 9.96 0.16 -1.09
CA ASN A 180 9.61 1.51 -1.57
C ASN A 180 8.14 1.90 -1.36
N VAL A 181 7.27 0.92 -1.11
CA VAL A 181 5.85 1.14 -0.75
C VAL A 181 5.55 0.73 0.69
N GLY A 182 6.57 0.55 1.52
CA GLY A 182 6.41 0.25 2.95
C GLY A 182 6.13 -1.23 3.27
N LEU A 183 6.31 -2.14 2.31
CA LEU A 183 6.11 -3.57 2.51
C LEU A 183 7.45 -4.29 2.71
N SER A 184 7.53 -5.14 3.73
CA SER A 184 8.74 -5.89 4.07
C SER A 184 9.01 -7.06 3.12
N THR A 185 10.19 -7.68 3.22
CA THR A 185 10.49 -8.96 2.54
C THR A 185 9.49 -10.05 2.90
N LYS A 186 8.98 -10.09 4.14
CA LYS A 186 7.94 -11.04 4.54
C LYS A 186 6.63 -10.79 3.80
N ASP A 187 6.24 -9.53 3.68
CA ASP A 187 5.04 -9.11 2.94
C ASP A 187 5.17 -9.44 1.44
N LEU A 188 6.37 -9.27 0.85
CA LEU A 188 6.68 -9.72 -0.51
C LEU A 188 6.41 -11.22 -0.70
N VAL A 189 6.98 -12.06 0.17
CA VAL A 189 6.83 -13.52 0.03
C VAL A 189 5.38 -13.93 0.23
N ALA A 190 4.69 -13.36 1.22
CA ALA A 190 3.27 -13.62 1.47
C ALA A 190 2.40 -13.19 0.27
N LEU A 191 2.50 -11.93 -0.19
CA LEU A 191 1.69 -11.42 -1.30
C LEU A 191 1.96 -12.14 -2.62
N SER A 192 3.20 -12.60 -2.85
CA SER A 192 3.52 -13.45 -4.01
C SER A 192 2.76 -14.77 -3.99
N GLY A 193 2.38 -15.26 -2.80
CA GLY A 193 1.50 -16.41 -2.63
C GLY A 193 0.13 -16.26 -3.30
N SER A 194 -0.31 -15.03 -3.66
CA SER A 194 -1.51 -14.82 -4.48
C SER A 194 -1.45 -15.52 -5.85
N HIS A 195 -0.25 -15.83 -6.35
CA HIS A 195 -0.06 -16.64 -7.55
C HIS A 195 -0.45 -18.12 -7.39
N THR A 196 -0.92 -18.55 -6.22
CA THR A 196 -1.63 -19.85 -6.07
C THR A 196 -2.92 -19.92 -6.90
N ILE A 197 -3.49 -18.77 -7.28
CA ILE A 197 -4.65 -18.70 -8.18
C ILE A 197 -4.36 -17.90 -9.44
N GLY A 198 -5.06 -18.23 -10.52
CA GLY A 198 -5.01 -17.49 -11.77
C GLY A 198 -4.00 -18.02 -12.78
N GLN A 199 -3.72 -17.21 -13.79
CA GLN A 199 -2.97 -17.62 -14.98
C GLN A 199 -2.19 -16.47 -15.59
N ALA A 200 -1.08 -16.79 -16.23
CA ALA A 200 -0.25 -15.87 -16.99
C ALA A 200 -0.27 -16.19 -18.49
N ARG A 201 -0.08 -15.19 -19.34
CA ARG A 201 0.08 -15.38 -20.80
C ARG A 201 1.49 -15.90 -21.11
N CYS A 202 1.65 -16.62 -22.21
CA CYS A 202 2.93 -17.11 -22.72
C CYS A 202 3.98 -16.01 -22.79
N THR A 203 3.63 -14.82 -23.30
CA THR A 203 4.53 -13.66 -23.28
C THR A 203 5.15 -13.37 -21.92
N VAL A 204 4.50 -13.75 -20.82
CA VAL A 204 4.92 -13.51 -19.43
C VAL A 204 5.91 -14.55 -18.91
N PHE A 205 5.87 -15.79 -19.35
CA PHE A 205 6.80 -16.82 -18.85
C PHE A 205 7.74 -17.38 -19.92
N LYS A 206 7.57 -16.99 -21.19
CA LYS A 206 8.37 -17.47 -22.33
C LYS A 206 9.87 -17.39 -22.08
N HIS A 207 10.35 -16.24 -21.57
CA HIS A 207 11.78 -16.08 -21.28
C HIS A 207 12.28 -17.18 -20.34
N ARG A 208 11.58 -17.41 -19.22
CA ARG A 208 11.99 -18.37 -18.21
C ARG A 208 12.05 -19.79 -18.75
N ILE A 209 11.03 -20.23 -19.48
CA ILE A 209 10.97 -21.63 -19.94
C ILE A 209 12.01 -21.97 -21.02
N TYR A 210 12.70 -20.97 -21.61
CA TYR A 210 13.75 -21.17 -22.60
C TYR A 210 15.15 -20.78 -22.13
N SER A 211 15.26 -19.88 -21.15
CA SER A 211 16.55 -19.25 -20.78
C SER A 211 17.01 -19.50 -19.36
N ASP A 212 16.10 -19.80 -18.42
CA ASP A 212 16.48 -19.92 -17.00
C ASP A 212 17.06 -21.31 -16.71
N ALA A 213 18.13 -21.37 -15.92
CA ALA A 213 18.75 -22.62 -15.50
C ALA A 213 18.09 -23.26 -14.26
N ASN A 214 17.33 -22.48 -13.49
CA ASN A 214 16.66 -22.92 -12.25
C ASN A 214 15.17 -23.28 -12.48
N ILE A 215 14.92 -24.04 -13.54
CA ILE A 215 13.60 -24.57 -13.89
C ILE A 215 13.66 -26.08 -14.07
N ASP A 216 12.67 -26.80 -13.53
CA ASP A 216 12.51 -28.22 -13.81
C ASP A 216 12.34 -28.44 -15.31
N SER A 217 13.24 -29.22 -15.92
CA SER A 217 13.32 -29.36 -17.38
C SER A 217 12.05 -30.00 -17.96
N SER A 218 11.46 -30.96 -17.24
CA SER A 218 10.19 -31.58 -17.64
C SER A 218 9.06 -30.57 -17.62
N PHE A 219 8.95 -29.79 -16.55
CA PHE A 219 7.99 -28.70 -16.46
C PHE A 219 8.17 -27.67 -17.59
N ALA A 220 9.39 -27.23 -17.85
CA ALA A 220 9.72 -26.32 -18.95
C ALA A 220 9.19 -26.86 -20.29
N MET A 221 9.51 -28.12 -20.61
CA MET A 221 9.03 -28.79 -21.82
C MET A 221 7.49 -28.80 -21.92
N THR A 222 6.77 -29.08 -20.82
CA THR A 222 5.30 -29.03 -20.85
C THR A 222 4.75 -27.64 -21.19
N ARG A 223 5.43 -26.56 -20.77
CA ARG A 223 5.02 -25.18 -21.06
C ARG A 223 5.35 -24.80 -22.50
N GLN A 224 6.51 -25.23 -23.00
CA GLN A 224 6.98 -24.94 -24.36
C GLN A 224 6.03 -25.47 -25.44
N VAL A 225 5.34 -26.59 -25.22
CA VAL A 225 4.33 -27.15 -26.14
C VAL A 225 3.26 -26.13 -26.54
N ARG A 226 2.86 -25.25 -25.61
CA ARG A 226 1.84 -24.22 -25.85
C ARG A 226 2.41 -22.80 -25.88
N CYS A 227 3.73 -22.66 -25.84
CA CYS A 227 4.41 -21.37 -25.82
C CYS A 227 5.71 -21.45 -26.63
N PRO A 228 5.64 -21.46 -27.98
CA PRO A 228 6.81 -21.58 -28.84
C PRO A 228 7.81 -20.42 -28.67
N ASN A 229 9.10 -20.67 -28.95
CA ASN A 229 10.17 -19.66 -28.94
C ASN A 229 10.17 -18.76 -30.19
N THR A 230 8.99 -18.40 -30.67
CA THR A 230 8.78 -17.49 -31.80
C THR A 230 7.62 -16.56 -31.46
N THR A 231 7.57 -15.40 -32.12
CA THR A 231 6.40 -14.52 -32.05
C THR A 231 5.26 -15.18 -32.81
N SER A 232 4.18 -15.53 -32.13
CA SER A 232 3.04 -16.23 -32.74
C SER A 232 1.74 -15.93 -31.98
N PRO A 233 0.56 -16.29 -32.51
CA PRO A 233 -0.70 -16.18 -31.74
C PRO A 233 -0.66 -16.92 -30.40
N ALA A 234 0.19 -17.95 -30.26
CA ALA A 234 0.39 -18.68 -29.02
C ALA A 234 0.99 -17.83 -27.89
N ASP A 235 1.50 -16.63 -28.18
CA ASP A 235 1.96 -15.63 -27.20
C ASP A 235 0.87 -15.23 -26.20
N ASN A 236 -0.39 -15.38 -26.60
CA ASN A 236 -1.56 -15.14 -25.76
C ASN A 236 -2.07 -16.40 -25.03
N ASN A 237 -1.48 -17.58 -25.27
CA ASN A 237 -1.87 -18.80 -24.57
C ASN A 237 -1.66 -18.64 -23.07
N LEU A 238 -2.62 -19.15 -22.30
CA LEU A 238 -2.62 -19.05 -20.85
C LEU A 238 -2.03 -20.32 -20.23
N ALA A 239 -1.26 -20.14 -19.18
CA ALA A 239 -0.81 -21.21 -18.31
C ALA A 239 -1.13 -20.86 -16.85
N PRO A 240 -1.59 -21.83 -16.04
CA PRO A 240 -1.83 -21.61 -14.63
C PRO A 240 -0.53 -21.32 -13.88
N LEU A 241 -0.60 -20.40 -12.91
CA LEU A 241 0.49 -20.06 -12.00
C LEU A 241 0.72 -21.16 -10.96
N ASP A 242 -0.35 -21.86 -10.57
CA ASP A 242 -0.34 -23.06 -9.73
C ASP A 242 -0.70 -24.30 -10.54
N LEU A 243 0.14 -25.33 -10.49
CA LEU A 243 -0.02 -26.53 -11.30
C LEU A 243 -1.05 -27.52 -10.76
N GLN A 244 -1.31 -27.49 -9.45
CA GLN A 244 -2.20 -28.46 -8.80
C GLN A 244 -3.61 -27.90 -8.65
N SER A 245 -3.73 -26.63 -8.26
CA SER A 245 -5.00 -26.05 -7.83
C SER A 245 -5.19 -24.60 -8.30
N PRO A 246 -5.13 -24.29 -9.60
CA PRO A 246 -5.10 -22.91 -10.14
C PRO A 246 -6.33 -22.04 -9.86
N THR A 247 -7.34 -22.61 -9.21
CA THR A 247 -8.59 -21.94 -8.84
C THR A 247 -8.96 -22.15 -7.37
N VAL A 248 -8.01 -22.58 -6.53
CA VAL A 248 -8.16 -22.69 -5.08
C VAL A 248 -7.00 -21.94 -4.46
N PHE A 249 -7.29 -21.06 -3.50
CA PHE A 249 -6.26 -20.33 -2.79
C PHE A 249 -5.68 -21.22 -1.71
N ASP A 250 -4.49 -21.77 -1.94
CA ASP A 250 -3.78 -22.63 -1.01
C ASP A 250 -2.26 -22.37 -1.03
N ASN A 251 -1.45 -23.31 -0.54
CA ASN A 251 -0.01 -23.17 -0.46
C ASN A 251 0.76 -23.99 -1.52
N ASN A 252 0.08 -24.55 -2.54
CA ASN A 252 0.72 -25.32 -3.61
C ASN A 252 1.65 -24.46 -4.47
N TYR A 253 1.41 -23.15 -4.58
CA TYR A 253 2.36 -22.19 -5.14
C TYR A 253 3.77 -22.37 -4.58
N TYR A 254 3.93 -22.39 -3.25
CA TYR A 254 5.23 -22.56 -2.61
C TYR A 254 5.80 -23.97 -2.83
N LYS A 255 4.95 -25.00 -2.88
CA LYS A 255 5.37 -26.38 -3.23
C LYS A 255 5.92 -26.45 -4.66
N ASN A 256 5.36 -25.67 -5.58
CA ASN A 256 5.89 -25.57 -6.94
C ASN A 256 7.28 -24.92 -6.94
N LEU A 257 7.53 -23.89 -6.13
CA LEU A 257 8.84 -23.23 -6.08
C LEU A 257 9.96 -24.18 -5.62
N ILE A 258 9.73 -25.01 -4.59
CA ILE A 258 10.74 -25.97 -4.11
C ILE A 258 11.07 -27.07 -5.13
N MET A 259 10.15 -27.32 -6.06
CA MET A 259 10.33 -28.26 -7.17
C MET A 259 10.90 -27.59 -8.43
N GLN A 260 11.30 -26.30 -8.36
CA GLN A 260 11.71 -25.48 -9.51
C GLN A 260 10.62 -25.31 -10.59
N LYS A 261 9.35 -25.39 -10.16
CA LYS A 261 8.15 -25.34 -11.00
C LYS A 261 7.35 -24.04 -10.84
N GLY A 262 7.91 -22.98 -10.23
CA GLY A 262 7.31 -21.65 -10.33
C GLY A 262 7.13 -21.26 -11.79
N LEU A 263 6.08 -20.54 -12.19
CA LEU A 263 5.89 -20.23 -13.62
C LEU A 263 6.75 -19.03 -14.05
N LEU A 264 6.84 -18.00 -13.20
CA LEU A 264 7.55 -16.75 -13.48
C LEU A 264 8.96 -16.78 -12.90
N HIS A 265 9.90 -16.04 -13.50
CA HIS A 265 11.25 -15.90 -12.97
C HIS A 265 11.22 -15.25 -11.59
N SER A 266 10.50 -14.15 -11.44
CA SER A 266 10.31 -13.46 -10.15
C SER A 266 9.72 -14.34 -9.05
N ASP A 267 8.92 -15.35 -9.41
CA ASP A 267 8.39 -16.32 -8.44
C ASP A 267 9.49 -17.27 -7.98
N GLN A 268 10.26 -17.82 -8.92
CA GLN A 268 11.33 -18.76 -8.61
C GLN A 268 12.45 -18.10 -7.80
N GLU A 269 12.67 -16.80 -7.95
CA GLU A 269 13.61 -16.01 -7.15
C GLU A 269 13.29 -16.00 -5.64
N LEU A 270 12.04 -16.32 -5.24
CA LEU A 270 11.69 -16.45 -3.81
C LEU A 270 12.26 -17.74 -3.18
N TYR A 271 12.62 -18.72 -4.00
CA TYR A 271 13.25 -19.98 -3.56
C TYR A 271 14.38 -20.36 -4.53
N ASN A 272 15.56 -19.80 -4.28
CA ASN A 272 16.73 -19.94 -5.16
C ASN A 272 18.05 -19.91 -4.37
N GLY A 273 18.06 -20.44 -3.13
CA GLY A 273 19.23 -20.38 -2.23
C GLY A 273 19.39 -19.03 -1.54
N GLY A 274 18.32 -18.25 -1.44
CA GLY A 274 18.32 -16.86 -0.99
C GLY A 274 17.80 -16.66 0.44
N SER A 275 17.66 -15.39 0.83
CA SER A 275 17.20 -14.98 2.17
C SER A 275 15.74 -15.32 2.46
N THR A 276 14.95 -15.68 1.44
CA THR A 276 13.51 -16.01 1.56
C THR A 276 13.23 -17.51 1.63
N ASP A 277 14.22 -18.37 1.40
CA ASP A 277 14.04 -19.83 1.31
C ASP A 277 13.44 -20.45 2.59
N SER A 278 13.86 -19.97 3.76
CA SER A 278 13.35 -20.45 5.07
C SER A 278 11.86 -20.14 5.24
N LEU A 279 11.43 -18.95 4.82
CA LEU A 279 10.04 -18.52 4.89
C LEU A 279 9.15 -19.29 3.90
N VAL A 280 9.64 -19.56 2.68
CA VAL A 280 8.95 -20.42 1.71
C VAL A 280 8.74 -21.83 2.29
N LYS A 281 9.77 -22.42 2.91
CA LYS A 281 9.65 -23.72 3.59
C LYS A 281 8.67 -23.67 4.76
N GLN A 282 8.63 -22.58 5.50
CA GLN A 282 7.67 -22.37 6.58
C GLN A 282 6.23 -22.39 6.05
N TYR A 283 5.92 -21.64 4.99
CA TYR A 283 4.58 -21.58 4.39
C TYR A 283 4.11 -22.91 3.78
N ILE A 284 5.04 -23.79 3.37
CA ILE A 284 4.71 -25.16 2.96
C ILE A 284 4.29 -26.01 4.17
N ARG A 285 5.04 -25.93 5.28
CA ARG A 285 4.82 -26.74 6.49
C ARG A 285 3.62 -26.27 7.31
N ASP A 286 3.41 -24.97 7.36
CA ASP A 286 2.34 -24.31 8.12
C ASP A 286 1.56 -23.36 7.20
N PRO A 287 0.51 -23.88 6.52
CA PRO A 287 -0.37 -23.05 5.69
C PRO A 287 -1.07 -21.93 6.48
N GLN A 288 -1.28 -22.08 7.79
CA GLN A 288 -1.92 -21.05 8.59
C GLN A 288 -1.01 -19.83 8.80
N SER A 289 0.30 -20.04 8.96
CA SER A 289 1.25 -18.93 8.97
C SER A 289 1.23 -18.12 7.67
N PHE A 290 1.16 -18.81 6.52
CA PHE A 290 0.99 -18.15 5.22
C PHE A 290 -0.30 -17.33 5.17
N TYR A 291 -1.43 -17.92 5.56
CA TYR A 291 -2.72 -17.25 5.54
C TYR A 291 -2.78 -16.02 6.45
N SER A 292 -2.22 -16.12 7.65
CA SER A 292 -2.11 -15.00 8.59
C SER A 292 -1.25 -13.88 8.00
N ASP A 293 -0.06 -14.20 7.51
CA ASP A 293 0.85 -13.20 6.95
C ASP A 293 0.30 -12.57 5.67
N PHE A 294 -0.41 -13.35 4.84
CA PHE A 294 -1.10 -12.84 3.66
C PHE A 294 -2.17 -11.82 4.05
N GLY A 295 -3.01 -12.13 5.04
CA GLY A 295 -4.03 -11.20 5.55
C GLY A 295 -3.41 -9.89 6.06
N VAL A 296 -2.34 -9.98 6.86
CA VAL A 296 -1.60 -8.81 7.36
C VAL A 296 -1.00 -7.99 6.22
N ALA A 297 -0.37 -8.64 5.25
CA ALA A 297 0.24 -7.97 4.10
C ALA A 297 -0.82 -7.31 3.19
N MET A 298 -2.01 -7.91 3.05
CA MET A 298 -3.14 -7.31 2.33
C MET A 298 -3.67 -6.07 3.03
N VAL A 299 -3.76 -6.07 4.37
CA VAL A 299 -4.12 -4.86 5.13
C VAL A 299 -3.09 -3.75 4.91
N LYS A 300 -1.79 -4.05 5.07
CA LYS A 300 -0.72 -3.08 4.80
C LYS A 300 -0.73 -2.57 3.36
N MET A 301 -0.96 -3.45 2.40
CA MET A 301 -1.04 -3.09 0.98
C MET A 301 -2.22 -2.14 0.72
N GLY A 302 -3.38 -2.41 1.34
CA GLY A 302 -4.55 -1.54 1.29
C GLY A 302 -4.33 -0.16 1.92
N ASP A 303 -3.30 -0.02 2.75
CA ASP A 303 -2.91 1.21 3.44
C ASP A 303 -1.71 1.92 2.74
N ILE A 304 -1.24 1.43 1.58
CA ILE A 304 -0.13 2.06 0.86
C ILE A 304 -0.45 3.52 0.54
N ARG A 305 0.48 4.40 0.91
CA ARG A 305 0.41 5.87 0.78
C ARG A 305 -0.65 6.55 1.64
N SER A 306 -1.18 5.88 2.66
CA SER A 306 -1.69 6.58 3.85
C SER A 306 -0.53 7.07 4.75
N HIS A 307 0.50 7.73 4.15
CA HIS A 307 1.79 8.22 4.72
C HIS A 307 3.01 7.25 4.66
N THR A 308 4.13 7.69 4.04
CA THR A 308 5.44 7.00 4.11
C THR A 308 6.20 7.48 5.36
N ILE A 309 6.27 6.66 6.41
CA ILE A 309 6.90 7.04 7.69
C ILE A 309 8.30 6.39 7.80
N GLY A 310 9.30 7.15 8.27
CA GLY A 310 10.57 6.61 8.80
C GLY A 310 11.83 6.77 7.94
N GLN A 311 11.74 7.24 6.69
CA GLN A 311 12.91 7.48 5.82
C GLN A 311 12.81 8.80 5.05
N ALA A 312 13.95 9.44 4.83
CA ALA A 312 14.07 10.65 4.01
C ALA A 312 15.04 10.43 2.85
N ARG A 313 14.73 11.04 1.69
CA ARG A 313 15.64 11.07 0.54
C ARG A 313 16.75 12.09 0.77
N CYS A 314 17.92 11.83 0.20
CA CYS A 314 19.08 12.72 0.24
C CYS A 314 18.73 14.16 -0.15
N THR A 315 17.90 14.38 -1.17
CA THR A 315 17.41 15.73 -1.53
C THR A 315 16.81 16.51 -0.36
N VAL A 316 16.22 15.84 0.63
CA VAL A 316 15.51 16.45 1.76
C VAL A 316 16.46 16.86 2.88
N PHE A 317 17.53 16.09 3.13
CA PHE A 317 18.46 16.36 4.24
C PHE A 317 19.85 16.87 3.80
N LYS A 318 20.13 16.93 2.49
CA LYS A 318 21.44 17.34 1.95
C LYS A 318 21.87 18.71 2.48
N ALA A 319 20.97 19.69 2.49
CA ALA A 319 21.28 21.04 2.97
C ALA A 319 21.79 21.02 4.43
N ARG A 320 21.12 20.25 5.29
CA ARG A 320 21.49 20.12 6.70
C ARG A 320 22.86 19.52 6.93
N ILE A 321 23.16 18.38 6.30
CA ILE A 321 24.43 17.68 6.56
C ILE A 321 25.67 18.44 6.06
N TYR A 322 25.51 19.50 5.27
CA TYR A 322 26.60 20.36 4.80
C TYR A 322 26.53 21.80 5.35
N GLY A 323 25.36 22.27 5.77
CA GLY A 323 25.11 23.67 6.09
C GLY A 323 24.78 23.98 7.55
N ASP A 324 24.31 23.01 8.34
CA ASP A 324 23.86 23.26 9.70
C ASP A 324 25.01 23.10 10.71
N ALA A 325 25.11 24.00 11.69
CA ALA A 325 26.10 23.92 12.77
C ALA A 325 25.63 23.06 13.97
N ASN A 326 24.33 22.76 14.07
CA ASN A 326 23.73 21.98 15.15
C ASN A 326 23.57 20.49 14.81
N ILE A 327 24.59 19.90 14.19
CA ILE A 327 24.62 18.48 13.83
C ILE A 327 25.92 17.85 14.33
N ASP A 328 25.83 16.66 14.90
CA ASP A 328 27.00 15.87 15.26
C ASP A 328 27.83 15.59 14.01
N SER A 329 29.09 16.04 14.02
CA SER A 329 29.96 16.00 12.85
C SER A 329 30.22 14.56 12.37
N SER A 330 30.30 13.60 13.30
CA SER A 330 30.48 12.19 12.97
C SER A 330 29.25 11.61 12.27
N PHE A 331 28.05 11.94 12.75
CA PHE A 331 26.79 11.57 12.12
C PHE A 331 26.65 12.18 10.74
N ALA A 332 26.92 13.48 10.59
CA ALA A 332 26.90 14.17 9.31
C ALA A 332 27.82 13.48 8.29
N MET A 333 29.07 13.19 8.67
CA MET A 333 30.02 12.45 7.83
C MET A 333 29.45 11.09 7.37
N THR A 334 28.77 10.34 8.24
CA THR A 334 28.15 9.06 7.84
C THR A 334 27.07 9.23 6.77
N ARG A 335 26.32 10.35 6.79
CA ARG A 335 25.28 10.64 5.80
C ARG A 335 25.87 11.13 4.49
N GLN A 336 26.91 11.96 4.55
CA GLN A 336 27.60 12.53 3.38
C GLN A 336 28.17 11.45 2.45
N VAL A 337 28.64 10.31 2.99
CA VAL A 337 29.13 9.17 2.20
C VAL A 337 28.10 8.70 1.16
N ARG A 338 26.81 8.75 1.50
CA ARG A 338 25.71 8.32 0.61
C ARG A 338 24.88 9.49 0.08
N CYS A 339 25.26 10.72 0.37
CA CYS A 339 24.55 11.92 -0.06
C CYS A 339 25.58 13.01 -0.43
N PRO A 340 26.33 12.83 -1.54
CA PRO A 340 27.42 13.73 -1.90
C PRO A 340 26.90 15.12 -2.31
N ASN A 341 27.68 16.15 -1.95
CA ASN A 341 27.42 17.53 -2.37
C ASN A 341 27.83 17.73 -3.84
N THR A 342 26.89 17.54 -4.74
CA THR A 342 27.06 17.70 -6.19
C THR A 342 26.22 18.88 -6.67
N THR A 343 26.76 19.66 -7.60
CA THR A 343 26.11 20.83 -8.20
C THR A 343 25.13 20.46 -9.33
N SER A 344 24.98 19.17 -9.63
CA SER A 344 24.06 18.64 -10.64
C SER A 344 23.28 17.46 -10.08
N PRO A 345 22.02 17.26 -10.52
CA PRO A 345 21.20 16.12 -10.07
C PRO A 345 21.93 14.80 -10.26
N SER A 346 21.99 13.99 -9.21
CA SER A 346 22.70 12.71 -9.21
C SER A 346 21.79 11.57 -8.79
N PRO A 347 22.03 10.32 -9.21
CA PRO A 347 21.28 9.16 -8.70
C PRO A 347 21.32 9.05 -7.17
N ALA A 348 22.39 9.54 -6.54
CA ALA A 348 22.56 9.55 -5.09
C ALA A 348 21.57 10.48 -4.36
N ASP A 349 20.93 11.41 -5.07
CA ASP A 349 19.89 12.30 -4.52
C ASP A 349 18.65 11.51 -4.08
N ASN A 350 18.45 10.33 -4.67
CA ASN A 350 17.38 9.40 -4.29
C ASN A 350 17.77 8.44 -3.17
N ASN A 351 19.01 8.49 -2.67
CA ASN A 351 19.42 7.62 -1.56
C ASN A 351 18.59 7.93 -0.32
N LEU A 352 18.09 6.86 0.30
CA LEU A 352 17.29 6.94 1.52
C LEU A 352 18.20 6.83 2.74
N ALA A 353 17.91 7.64 3.75
CA ALA A 353 18.45 7.50 5.09
C ALA A 353 17.29 7.42 6.09
N PRO A 354 17.39 6.58 7.13
CA PRO A 354 16.35 6.50 8.15
C PRO A 354 16.34 7.76 9.01
N LEU A 355 15.14 8.21 9.39
CA LEU A 355 14.95 9.34 10.31
C LEU A 355 15.43 9.00 11.73
N ASP A 356 15.38 7.72 12.10
CA ASP A 356 15.94 7.18 13.35
C ASP A 356 17.13 6.26 13.04
N LEU A 357 18.31 6.59 13.59
CA LEU A 357 19.53 5.81 13.41
C LEU A 357 19.57 4.52 14.25
N GLN A 358 18.95 4.53 15.43
CA GLN A 358 19.07 3.44 16.41
C GLN A 358 18.10 2.31 16.09
N SER A 359 16.88 2.68 15.71
CA SER A 359 15.75 1.76 15.51
C SER A 359 14.95 2.15 14.26
N PRO A 360 15.57 2.10 13.06
CA PRO A 360 14.95 2.58 11.82
C PRO A 360 13.66 1.84 11.42
N THR A 361 13.38 0.70 12.05
CA THR A 361 12.20 -0.14 11.80
C THR A 361 11.41 -0.42 13.08
N PHE A 362 11.66 0.30 14.17
CA PHE A 362 10.97 0.12 15.44
C PHE A 362 10.37 1.44 15.90
N PHE A 363 9.14 1.39 16.42
CA PHE A 363 8.48 2.56 16.94
C PHE A 363 8.79 2.70 18.43
N ASP A 364 9.74 3.56 18.76
CA ASP A 364 10.17 3.82 20.12
C ASP A 364 10.61 5.28 20.29
N ASN A 365 11.14 5.61 21.47
CA ASN A 365 11.59 6.97 21.78
C ASN A 365 13.05 7.27 21.40
N ASN A 366 13.74 6.38 20.67
CA ASN A 366 15.12 6.61 20.25
C ASN A 366 15.24 7.79 19.27
N TYR A 367 14.17 8.13 18.54
CA TYR A 367 14.08 9.39 17.78
C TYR A 367 14.47 10.60 18.66
N TYR A 368 13.88 10.74 19.86
CA TYR A 368 14.19 11.84 20.77
C TYR A 368 15.60 11.72 21.36
N LYS A 369 16.10 10.50 21.59
CA LYS A 369 17.49 10.28 22.02
C LYS A 369 18.48 10.74 20.94
N ASN A 370 18.14 10.64 19.66
CA ASN A 370 18.97 11.16 18.58
C ASN A 370 19.07 12.69 18.65
N LEU A 371 17.96 13.38 18.94
CA LEU A 371 17.94 14.85 19.01
C LEU A 371 18.88 15.41 20.08
N ILE A 372 18.91 14.80 21.28
CA ILE A 372 19.83 15.23 22.35
C ILE A 372 21.30 14.99 22.02
N MET A 373 21.58 14.05 21.11
CA MET A 373 22.93 13.77 20.59
C MET A 373 23.25 14.57 19.32
N GLN A 374 22.39 15.51 18.91
CA GLN A 374 22.51 16.27 17.65
C GLN A 374 22.51 15.39 16.39
N LYS A 375 21.78 14.28 16.44
CA LYS A 375 21.68 13.28 15.35
C LYS A 375 20.31 13.28 14.65
N GLY A 376 19.54 14.37 14.76
CA GLY A 376 18.33 14.56 13.95
C GLY A 376 18.68 14.65 12.46
N LEU A 377 18.04 13.84 11.61
CA LEU A 377 18.36 13.76 10.18
C LEU A 377 17.86 14.98 9.41
N LEU A 378 16.65 15.47 9.70
CA LEU A 378 16.11 16.67 9.08
C LEU A 378 16.43 17.91 9.92
N HIS A 379 16.49 19.07 9.26
CA HIS A 379 16.65 20.35 9.95
C HIS A 379 15.50 20.56 10.96
N SER A 380 14.26 20.36 10.49
CA SER A 380 13.06 20.44 11.32
C SER A 380 13.08 19.51 12.53
N ASP A 381 13.70 18.32 12.42
CA ASP A 381 13.80 17.40 13.55
C ASP A 381 14.68 17.98 14.65
N GLN A 382 15.83 18.56 14.27
CA GLN A 382 16.77 19.07 15.24
C GLN A 382 16.29 20.36 15.90
N GLU A 383 15.48 21.17 15.22
CA GLU A 383 14.86 22.35 15.82
C GLU A 383 13.92 22.00 16.99
N LEU A 384 13.44 20.76 17.10
CA LEU A 384 12.68 20.31 18.29
C LEU A 384 13.54 20.28 19.56
N TYR A 385 14.87 20.18 19.43
CA TYR A 385 15.83 20.22 20.54
C TYR A 385 17.04 21.09 20.18
N ASN A 386 16.87 22.40 20.33
CA ASN A 386 17.85 23.42 19.94
C ASN A 386 17.86 24.63 20.89
N GLY A 387 17.51 24.41 22.18
CA GLY A 387 17.40 25.48 23.18
C GLY A 387 16.05 26.22 23.14
N GLY A 388 15.02 25.60 22.58
CA GLY A 388 13.70 26.18 22.36
C GLY A 388 12.66 25.75 23.40
N SER A 389 11.41 26.14 23.14
CA SER A 389 10.25 25.81 23.99
C SER A 389 9.87 24.33 23.97
N THR A 390 10.36 23.55 23.00
CA THR A 390 10.09 22.12 22.84
C THR A 390 11.09 21.22 23.57
N ASP A 391 12.23 21.75 24.03
CA ASP A 391 13.32 20.98 24.65
C ASP A 391 12.87 20.18 25.89
N SER A 392 11.97 20.76 26.70
CA SER A 392 11.42 20.13 27.91
C SER A 392 10.58 18.90 27.56
N LEU A 393 9.77 18.99 26.50
CA LEU A 393 8.92 17.90 26.02
C LEU A 393 9.75 16.77 25.41
N VAL A 394 10.80 17.11 24.64
CA VAL A 394 11.76 16.11 24.14
C VAL A 394 12.41 15.34 25.30
N LYS A 395 12.86 16.03 26.35
CA LYS A 395 13.41 15.40 27.56
C LYS A 395 12.37 14.54 28.29
N GLN A 396 11.11 14.96 28.32
CA GLN A 396 10.02 14.18 28.90
C GLN A 396 9.81 12.86 28.15
N TYR A 397 9.69 12.89 26.82
CA TYR A 397 9.53 11.69 26.00
C TYR A 397 10.70 10.70 26.09
N ILE A 398 11.91 11.18 26.40
CA ILE A 398 13.06 10.30 26.69
C ILE A 398 12.93 9.61 28.05
N ARG A 399 12.54 10.36 29.09
CA ARG A 399 12.44 9.87 30.47
C ARG A 399 11.23 8.97 30.70
N ASP A 400 10.12 9.30 30.04
CA ASP A 400 8.86 8.57 30.11
C ASP A 400 8.37 8.21 28.69
N PRO A 401 8.76 7.02 28.18
CA PRO A 401 8.28 6.53 26.91
C PRO A 401 6.75 6.38 26.85
N GLN A 402 6.06 6.18 27.99
CA GLN A 402 4.61 6.03 28.00
C GLN A 402 3.90 7.36 27.71
N SER A 403 4.41 8.48 28.25
CA SER A 403 3.94 9.81 27.85
C SER A 403 4.07 10.03 26.34
N PHE A 404 5.21 9.64 25.75
CA PHE A 404 5.40 9.70 24.29
C PHE A 404 4.36 8.85 23.55
N TYR A 405 4.18 7.58 23.92
CA TYR A 405 3.23 6.71 23.23
C TYR A 405 1.79 7.21 23.37
N SER A 406 1.42 7.76 24.53
CA SER A 406 0.12 8.39 24.76
C SER A 406 -0.07 9.60 23.85
N ASP A 407 0.84 10.57 23.90
CA ASP A 407 0.75 11.80 23.12
C ASP A 407 0.87 11.54 21.62
N PHE A 408 1.70 10.58 21.22
CA PHE A 408 1.79 10.12 19.84
C PHE A 408 0.49 9.45 19.39
N GLY A 409 -0.15 8.62 20.22
CA GLY A 409 -1.47 8.08 19.92
C GLY A 409 -2.49 9.18 19.65
N VAL A 410 -2.55 10.18 20.54
CA VAL A 410 -3.43 11.37 20.38
C VAL A 410 -3.06 12.16 19.11
N ALA A 411 -1.77 12.37 18.86
CA ALA A 411 -1.28 13.12 17.71
C ALA A 411 -1.48 12.35 16.39
N MET A 412 -1.38 11.03 16.37
CA MET A 412 -1.61 10.20 15.19
C MET A 412 -3.08 10.03 14.86
N VAL A 413 -3.97 10.09 15.86
CA VAL A 413 -5.40 10.32 15.58
C VAL A 413 -5.54 11.65 14.86
N LYS A 414 -4.99 12.74 15.43
CA LYS A 414 -5.03 14.10 14.83
C LYS A 414 -4.28 14.26 13.49
N MET A 415 -3.27 13.44 13.22
CA MET A 415 -2.42 13.49 12.01
C MET A 415 -2.91 12.51 10.94
N GLY A 416 -3.48 11.38 11.35
CA GLY A 416 -4.26 10.50 10.48
C GLY A 416 -5.45 11.21 9.84
N ASP A 417 -5.87 12.33 10.44
CA ASP A 417 -6.82 13.28 9.89
C ASP A 417 -6.25 14.15 8.74
N ILE A 418 -4.96 14.03 8.37
CA ILE A 418 -4.25 14.99 7.49
C ILE A 418 -3.98 14.51 6.05
N SER A 419 -3.70 13.23 5.70
CA SER A 419 -3.43 12.91 4.25
C SER A 419 -3.57 11.48 3.71
N PRO A 420 -4.65 10.73 3.94
CA PRO A 420 -5.27 9.97 2.85
C PRO A 420 -6.18 10.90 2.00
N LEU A 421 -6.60 10.48 0.80
CA LEU A 421 -7.78 11.11 0.17
C LEU A 421 -9.00 10.67 1.00
N ILE A 422 -9.20 11.32 2.14
CA ILE A 422 -10.31 11.16 3.09
C ILE A 422 -10.99 12.53 3.24
N GLY A 423 -12.25 12.56 3.66
CA GLY A 423 -13.00 13.81 3.70
C GLY A 423 -13.23 14.41 2.30
N SER A 424 -12.70 15.61 2.03
CA SER A 424 -12.95 16.36 0.78
C SER A 424 -11.88 16.16 -0.32
N ASN A 425 -10.77 15.49 -0.03
CA ASN A 425 -9.71 15.27 -1.02
C ASN A 425 -10.09 14.08 -1.92
N GLY A 426 -10.08 14.24 -3.25
CA GLY A 426 -10.62 13.24 -4.18
C GLY A 426 -12.15 13.24 -4.24
N GLU A 427 -12.75 12.23 -4.87
CA GLU A 427 -14.21 12.16 -5.07
C GLU A 427 -14.79 10.78 -4.76
N ILE A 428 -16.12 10.69 -4.72
CA ILE A 428 -16.82 9.41 -4.88
C ILE A 428 -17.29 9.38 -6.33
N ARG A 429 -16.60 8.62 -7.19
CA ARG A 429 -16.98 8.56 -8.61
C ARG A 429 -18.33 7.87 -8.75
N LYS A 430 -19.25 8.40 -9.56
CA LYS A 430 -20.48 7.69 -9.95
C LYS A 430 -20.21 6.53 -10.89
N ASN A 431 -19.21 6.72 -11.75
CA ASN A 431 -18.74 5.74 -12.72
C ASN A 431 -17.23 5.56 -12.53
N CYS A 432 -16.80 4.35 -12.19
CA CYS A 432 -15.38 4.07 -11.91
C CYS A 432 -14.43 4.31 -13.09
N ARG A 433 -14.95 4.54 -14.30
CA ARG A 433 -14.15 4.78 -15.51
C ARG A 433 -13.74 6.21 -15.74
N MET A 434 -14.38 7.15 -15.07
CA MET A 434 -14.25 8.56 -15.39
C MET A 434 -14.36 9.39 -14.13
N VAL A 435 -13.71 10.55 -14.15
CA VAL A 435 -13.84 11.57 -13.11
C VAL A 435 -15.24 12.17 -13.18
N ASN A 436 -15.82 12.57 -12.06
CA ASN A 436 -17.08 13.32 -12.06
C ASN A 436 -16.88 14.72 -12.69
N ASN A 437 -17.93 15.25 -13.32
CA ASN A 437 -17.93 16.58 -13.93
C ASN A 437 -18.21 17.69 -12.93
#